data_AF-A0A6I7P6S9-F1
#
_entry.id   AF-A0A6I7P6S9-F1
#
_cell.length_a   1.000
_cell.length_b   1.000
_cell.length_c   1.000
_cell.angle_alpha   90.00
_cell.angle_beta   90.00
_cell.angle_gamma   90.00
#
_symmetry.space_group_name_H-M   'P 1'
#
loop_
_entity.id
_entity.type
_entity.pdbx_description
1 polymer ?
#
loop_
_entity_poly.entity_id
_entity_poly.type
_entity_poly.pdbx_seq_one_letter_code
_entity_poly.pdbx_strand_id
1 'polypeptide(L)'
;MSRRKRKGNYAVYVNHISSHLFSQDNKGAHNCIYISYIALRCQAWLRMVCVYGIIVLTLVRRLPMRTPREGRAKQEAMSRQNVLYHNAESVTDELFQTEDFFDPHDLIQVKYEMLRRVRTDNWSVTRAADTFGFSRISYYAIQRAFDAEGLPGLLPRKRGPKQPTKLSDTVIAFIDEQREQTPPPSAAHVQALLAEHLGVTVHKRTVERVLQSKKKRPGSGDDSSSART
;
A
#
# COMPACT_ATOMS: atom_id res chain seq x y z
N MET A 1 -54.22 -111.59 -16.12
CA MET A 1 -53.36 -111.11 -15.01
C MET A 1 -52.58 -109.89 -15.48
N SER A 2 -52.84 -108.70 -14.93
CA SER A 2 -51.94 -107.98 -13.99
C SER A 2 -50.77 -107.31 -14.73
N ARG A 3 -50.49 -106.00 -14.69
CA ARG A 3 -50.85 -104.91 -13.76
C ARG A 3 -50.45 -103.58 -14.46
N ARG A 4 -51.27 -102.54 -14.32
CA ARG A 4 -50.89 -101.14 -14.61
C ARG A 4 -49.65 -100.73 -13.80
N LYS A 5 -48.72 -100.01 -14.41
CA LYS A 5 -47.91 -98.98 -13.73
C LYS A 5 -47.78 -97.72 -14.59
N ARG A 6 -48.55 -96.69 -14.21
CA ARG A 6 -48.25 -95.27 -14.47
C ARG A 6 -46.99 -94.90 -13.68
N LYS A 7 -46.11 -94.09 -14.27
CA LYS A 7 -45.06 -93.23 -13.66
C LYS A 7 -44.30 -92.59 -14.85
N GLY A 8 -44.00 -91.31 -14.95
CA GLY A 8 -44.23 -90.13 -14.12
C GLY A 8 -43.90 -88.91 -14.99
N ASN A 9 -44.59 -87.80 -14.76
CA ASN A 9 -44.58 -86.62 -15.61
C ASN A 9 -43.31 -85.77 -15.34
N TYR A 10 -42.24 -85.98 -16.13
CA TYR A 10 -40.97 -85.26 -15.99
C TYR A 10 -41.09 -83.73 -16.14
N ALA A 11 -42.20 -83.24 -16.71
CA ALA A 11 -42.49 -81.81 -16.87
C ALA A 11 -42.77 -81.07 -15.54
N VAL A 12 -43.11 -81.80 -14.46
CA VAL A 12 -43.36 -81.19 -13.14
C VAL A 12 -42.08 -81.05 -12.32
N TYR A 13 -41.01 -81.80 -12.65
CA TYR A 13 -39.74 -81.76 -11.90
C TYR A 13 -38.82 -80.59 -12.31
N VAL A 14 -38.96 -80.07 -13.54
CA VAL A 14 -38.13 -78.96 -14.05
C VAL A 14 -38.63 -77.60 -13.55
N ASN A 15 -39.94 -77.46 -13.29
CA ASN A 15 -40.52 -76.20 -12.80
C ASN A 15 -40.33 -75.98 -11.29
N HIS A 16 -39.95 -77.01 -10.52
CA HIS A 16 -39.67 -76.86 -9.08
C HIS A 16 -38.18 -76.56 -8.79
N ILE A 17 -37.28 -76.77 -9.76
CA ILE A 17 -35.86 -76.37 -9.65
C ILE A 17 -35.65 -74.91 -10.09
N SER A 18 -36.48 -74.39 -11.00
CA SER A 18 -36.39 -73.00 -11.45
C SER A 18 -36.87 -71.96 -10.41
N SER A 19 -37.62 -72.35 -9.38
CA SER A 19 -38.00 -71.47 -8.28
C SER A 19 -37.05 -71.51 -7.08
N HIS A 20 -36.06 -72.40 -7.06
CA HIS A 20 -35.05 -72.50 -5.99
C HIS A 20 -33.68 -71.92 -6.38
N LEU A 21 -33.49 -71.55 -7.65
CA LEU A 21 -32.33 -70.76 -8.11
C LEU A 21 -32.56 -69.23 -7.99
N PHE A 22 -33.63 -68.81 -7.29
CA PHE A 22 -33.93 -67.40 -7.04
C PHE A 22 -33.55 -66.91 -5.62
N SER A 23 -32.78 -67.69 -4.85
CA SER A 23 -32.47 -67.30 -3.47
C SER A 23 -31.13 -67.84 -2.97
N GLN A 24 -30.01 -67.48 -3.60
CA GLN A 24 -28.64 -67.22 -3.09
C GLN A 24 -27.86 -66.78 -4.34
N ASP A 25 -27.40 -65.55 -4.56
CA ASP A 25 -26.45 -64.75 -3.79
C ASP A 25 -26.57 -63.27 -4.18
N ASN A 26 -27.29 -62.48 -3.38
CA ASN A 26 -27.28 -61.01 -3.54
C ASN A 26 -26.49 -60.33 -2.41
N LYS A 27 -25.74 -61.07 -1.59
CA LYS A 27 -24.89 -60.47 -0.54
C LYS A 27 -23.54 -60.01 -1.10
N GLY A 28 -23.01 -60.66 -2.14
CA GLY A 28 -21.76 -60.27 -2.80
C GLY A 28 -21.86 -59.00 -3.64
N ALA A 29 -22.95 -58.84 -4.40
CA ALA A 29 -23.19 -57.66 -5.24
C ALA A 29 -23.44 -56.39 -4.40
N HIS A 30 -24.23 -56.50 -3.33
CA HIS A 30 -24.48 -55.38 -2.42
C HIS A 30 -23.23 -54.99 -1.62
N ASN A 31 -22.40 -55.94 -1.18
CA ASN A 31 -21.10 -55.64 -0.56
C ASN A 31 -20.12 -55.01 -1.56
N CYS A 32 -20.10 -55.43 -2.82
CA CYS A 32 -19.23 -54.85 -3.84
C CYS A 32 -19.64 -53.41 -4.22
N ILE A 33 -20.95 -53.15 -4.33
CA ILE A 33 -21.50 -51.79 -4.53
C ILE A 33 -21.21 -50.90 -3.30
N TYR A 34 -21.35 -51.44 -2.09
CA TYR A 34 -21.07 -50.71 -0.85
C TYR A 34 -19.58 -50.39 -0.66
N ILE A 35 -18.70 -51.36 -0.94
CA ILE A 35 -17.24 -51.18 -0.87
C ILE A 35 -16.75 -50.21 -1.96
N SER A 36 -17.26 -50.31 -3.18
CA SER A 36 -16.92 -49.36 -4.26
C SER A 36 -17.46 -47.95 -3.98
N TYR A 37 -18.66 -47.82 -3.42
CA TYR A 37 -19.21 -46.55 -2.96
C TYR A 37 -18.36 -45.93 -1.83
N ILE A 38 -17.94 -46.72 -0.84
CA ILE A 38 -17.05 -46.25 0.24
C ILE A 38 -15.68 -45.87 -0.32
N ALA A 39 -15.10 -46.67 -1.23
CA ALA A 39 -13.81 -46.37 -1.85
C ALA A 39 -13.87 -45.09 -2.69
N LEU A 40 -14.95 -44.89 -3.46
CA LEU A 40 -15.17 -43.68 -4.26
C LEU A 40 -15.38 -42.45 -3.38
N ARG A 41 -16.13 -42.58 -2.28
CA ARG A 41 -16.29 -41.49 -1.29
C ARG A 41 -15.02 -41.22 -0.50
N CYS A 42 -14.22 -42.25 -0.19
CA CYS A 42 -12.94 -42.10 0.47
C CYS A 42 -11.94 -41.39 -0.45
N GLN A 43 -11.87 -41.76 -1.74
CA GLN A 43 -11.05 -41.05 -2.74
C GLN A 43 -11.52 -39.60 -2.96
N ALA A 44 -12.82 -39.35 -3.01
CA ALA A 44 -13.38 -38.00 -3.13
C ALA A 44 -13.11 -37.15 -1.88
N TRP A 45 -13.20 -37.74 -0.68
CA TRP A 45 -12.88 -37.08 0.58
C TRP A 45 -11.38 -36.82 0.72
N LEU A 46 -10.52 -37.77 0.33
CA LEU A 46 -9.07 -37.56 0.25
C LEU A 46 -8.73 -36.45 -0.73
N ARG A 47 -9.35 -36.42 -1.93
CA ARG A 47 -9.17 -35.33 -2.89
C ARG A 47 -9.65 -34.00 -2.32
N MET A 48 -10.80 -33.96 -1.65
CA MET A 48 -11.31 -32.73 -1.04
C MET A 48 -10.37 -32.23 0.06
N VAL A 49 -9.91 -33.09 0.97
CA VAL A 49 -8.97 -32.73 2.04
C VAL A 49 -7.60 -32.32 1.47
N CYS A 50 -7.11 -33.00 0.43
CA CYS A 50 -5.84 -32.63 -0.21
C CYS A 50 -5.96 -31.32 -0.99
N VAL A 51 -7.04 -31.09 -1.75
CA VAL A 51 -7.25 -29.84 -2.50
C VAL A 51 -7.51 -28.68 -1.54
N TYR A 52 -8.34 -28.87 -0.52
CA TYR A 52 -8.58 -27.87 0.51
C TYR A 52 -7.32 -27.61 1.34
N GLY A 53 -6.57 -28.66 1.67
CA GLY A 53 -5.29 -28.59 2.36
C GLY A 53 -4.23 -27.86 1.53
N ILE A 54 -4.14 -28.11 0.22
CA ILE A 54 -3.29 -27.36 -0.70
C ILE A 54 -3.76 -25.91 -0.77
N ILE A 55 -5.05 -25.63 -0.96
CA ILE A 55 -5.58 -24.26 -0.99
C ILE A 55 -5.25 -23.50 0.31
N VAL A 56 -5.51 -24.09 1.47
CA VAL A 56 -5.19 -23.52 2.78
C VAL A 56 -3.67 -23.34 2.95
N LEU A 57 -2.85 -24.33 2.60
CA LEU A 57 -1.39 -24.24 2.70
C LEU A 57 -0.80 -23.20 1.74
N THR A 58 -1.40 -23.04 0.55
CA THR A 58 -0.96 -22.09 -0.48
C THR A 58 -1.43 -20.67 -0.17
N LEU A 59 -2.59 -20.50 0.47
CA LEU A 59 -3.11 -19.19 0.91
C LEU A 59 -2.42 -18.71 2.20
N VAL A 60 -2.17 -19.61 3.17
CA VAL A 60 -1.56 -19.25 4.47
C VAL A 60 -0.04 -19.07 4.39
N ARG A 61 0.68 -19.79 3.50
CA ARG A 61 2.15 -19.65 3.37
C ARG A 61 2.63 -18.52 2.45
N ARG A 62 1.72 -17.68 1.94
CA ARG A 62 2.07 -16.62 0.96
C ARG A 62 1.98 -15.19 1.47
N LEU A 63 1.78 -14.97 2.77
CA LEU A 63 1.98 -13.66 3.36
C LEU A 63 3.40 -13.61 3.93
N PRO A 64 4.35 -12.89 3.29
CA PRO A 64 5.66 -12.69 3.88
C PRO A 64 5.45 -11.94 5.20
N MET A 65 5.69 -12.62 6.33
CA MET A 65 5.78 -11.95 7.62
C MET A 65 6.83 -10.86 7.50
N ARG A 66 6.41 -9.61 7.68
CA ARG A 66 7.30 -8.44 7.61
C ARG A 66 8.37 -8.58 8.67
N THR A 67 9.62 -8.75 8.25
CA THR A 67 10.72 -8.88 9.22
C THR A 67 11.03 -7.50 9.83
N PRO A 68 11.45 -7.41 11.10
CA PRO A 68 11.82 -6.13 11.73
C PRO A 68 12.93 -5.36 10.98
N ARG A 69 13.72 -6.07 10.16
CA ARG A 69 14.76 -5.49 9.30
C ARG A 69 14.19 -4.83 8.05
N GLU A 70 13.19 -5.44 7.42
CA GLU A 70 12.45 -4.86 6.28
C GLU A 70 11.64 -3.64 6.69
N GLY A 71 11.07 -3.65 7.90
CA GLY A 71 10.36 -2.48 8.48
C GLY A 71 11.23 -1.22 8.50
N ARG A 72 12.46 -1.32 8.99
CA ARG A 72 13.42 -0.21 9.05
C ARG A 72 13.85 0.27 7.66
N ALA A 73 14.19 -0.64 6.76
CA ALA A 73 14.57 -0.28 5.39
C ALA A 73 13.43 0.45 4.64
N LYS A 74 12.18 0.01 4.82
CA LYS A 74 11.00 0.69 4.25
C LYS A 74 10.83 2.10 4.83
N GLN A 75 10.94 2.25 6.16
CA GLN A 75 10.84 3.56 6.81
C GLN A 75 11.95 4.53 6.37
N GLU A 76 13.17 4.04 6.19
CA GLU A 76 14.27 4.84 5.64
C GLU A 76 13.97 5.30 4.20
N ALA A 77 13.43 4.42 3.35
CA ALA A 77 13.03 4.79 2.00
C ALA A 77 11.91 5.85 2.01
N MET A 78 10.91 5.70 2.88
CA MET A 78 9.83 6.68 3.06
C MET A 78 10.35 8.03 3.56
N SER A 79 11.32 8.02 4.48
CA SER A 79 11.97 9.22 5.01
C SER A 79 12.68 10.01 3.89
N ARG A 80 13.43 9.32 3.02
CA ARG A 80 14.11 9.95 1.86
C ARG A 80 13.15 10.66 0.90
N GLN A 81 11.93 10.15 0.80
CA GLN A 81 10.88 10.72 -0.06
C GLN A 81 9.96 11.71 0.70
N ASN A 82 10.23 11.99 1.99
CA ASN A 82 9.39 12.79 2.89
C ASN A 82 7.96 12.25 3.09
N VAL A 83 7.73 10.96 2.84
CA VAL A 83 6.42 10.30 2.99
C VAL A 83 6.33 9.46 4.26
N LEU A 84 7.32 9.55 5.15
CA LEU A 84 7.26 8.96 6.48
C LEU A 84 6.32 9.77 7.38
N TYR A 85 5.30 9.12 7.95
CA TYR A 85 4.45 9.74 8.94
C TYR A 85 5.07 9.62 10.34
N HIS A 86 5.52 10.76 10.88
CA HIS A 86 6.15 10.79 12.19
C HIS A 86 5.18 10.58 13.36
N ASN A 87 3.87 10.76 13.13
CA ASN A 87 2.84 10.60 14.16
C ASN A 87 2.13 9.24 14.03
N ALA A 88 2.84 8.18 13.60
CA ALA A 88 2.27 6.85 13.41
C ALA A 88 1.51 6.34 14.66
N GLU A 89 2.00 6.66 15.85
CA GLU A 89 1.39 6.28 17.14
C GLU A 89 0.00 6.88 17.38
N SER A 90 -0.34 7.96 16.68
CA SER A 90 -1.66 8.59 16.77
C SER A 90 -2.72 7.91 15.88
N VAL A 91 -2.32 6.99 15.01
CA VAL A 91 -3.23 6.25 14.13
C VAL A 91 -3.87 5.10 14.92
N THR A 92 -5.14 5.28 15.28
CA THR A 92 -5.92 4.34 16.09
C THR A 92 -7.00 3.60 15.29
N ASP A 93 -6.99 3.76 13.96
CA ASP A 93 -7.90 3.06 13.07
C ASP A 93 -7.68 1.54 13.12
N GLU A 94 -8.77 0.77 13.25
CA GLU A 94 -8.72 -0.68 13.44
C GLU A 94 -7.93 -1.40 12.35
N LEU A 95 -8.05 -0.96 11.08
CA LEU A 95 -7.34 -1.59 9.95
C LEU A 95 -5.81 -1.47 10.10
N PHE A 96 -5.33 -0.38 10.69
CA PHE A 96 -3.90 -0.18 10.96
C PHE A 96 -3.37 -0.97 12.15
N GLN A 97 -4.27 -1.55 12.95
CA GLN A 97 -3.93 -2.35 14.13
C GLN A 97 -4.07 -3.86 13.87
N THR A 98 -5.01 -4.27 13.02
CA THR A 98 -5.35 -5.68 12.81
C THR A 98 -4.77 -6.28 11.54
N GLU A 99 -4.53 -5.48 10.50
CA GLU A 99 -4.17 -5.96 9.17
C GLU A 99 -2.74 -5.56 8.78
N ASP A 100 -1.92 -6.54 8.37
CA ASP A 100 -0.51 -6.34 7.99
C ASP A 100 -0.31 -5.41 6.78
N PHE A 101 -1.35 -5.21 5.98
CA PHE A 101 -1.31 -4.36 4.78
C PHE A 101 -1.23 -2.87 5.10
N PHE A 102 -1.80 -2.43 6.23
CA PHE A 102 -1.88 -1.01 6.59
C PHE A 102 -0.68 -0.62 7.46
N ASP A 103 0.09 0.37 6.99
CA ASP A 103 1.30 0.83 7.66
C ASP A 103 1.07 2.23 8.25
N PRO A 104 1.02 2.40 9.58
CA PRO A 104 0.79 3.70 10.19
C PRO A 104 1.95 4.68 9.95
N HIS A 105 3.10 4.20 9.48
CA HIS A 105 4.23 5.05 9.10
C HIS A 105 4.16 5.54 7.64
N ASP A 106 3.23 5.04 6.83
CA ASP A 106 3.04 5.47 5.45
C ASP A 106 2.06 6.66 5.39
N LEU A 107 2.59 7.87 5.25
CA LEU A 107 1.80 9.10 5.24
C LEU A 107 0.71 9.09 4.17
N ILE A 108 0.99 8.52 3.00
CA ILE A 108 0.05 8.56 1.88
C ILE A 108 -1.10 7.60 2.17
N GLN A 109 -0.80 6.39 2.66
CA GLN A 109 -1.80 5.41 3.03
C GLN A 109 -2.70 5.92 4.16
N VAL A 110 -2.12 6.52 5.20
CA VAL A 110 -2.87 7.11 6.32
C VAL A 110 -3.82 8.22 5.80
N LYS A 111 -3.35 9.13 4.94
CA LYS A 111 -4.21 10.18 4.35
C LYS A 111 -5.32 9.60 3.49
N TYR A 112 -5.01 8.61 2.67
CA TYR A 112 -5.98 7.98 1.76
C TYR A 112 -7.08 7.27 2.55
N GLU A 113 -6.70 6.44 3.53
CA GLU A 113 -7.68 5.72 4.35
C GLU A 113 -8.53 6.67 5.19
N MET A 114 -7.96 7.76 5.72
CA MET A 114 -8.74 8.81 6.38
C MET A 114 -9.85 9.37 5.46
N LEU A 115 -9.53 9.66 4.20
CA LEU A 115 -10.51 10.15 3.22
C LEU A 115 -11.54 9.06 2.86
N ARG A 116 -11.08 7.81 2.68
CA ARG A 116 -11.94 6.66 2.37
C ARG A 116 -12.97 6.41 3.48
N ARG A 117 -12.56 6.43 4.76
CA ARG A 117 -13.48 6.29 5.90
C ARG A 117 -14.62 7.31 5.87
N VAL A 118 -14.34 8.56 5.50
CA VAL A 118 -15.37 9.60 5.39
C VAL A 118 -16.27 9.39 4.16
N ARG A 119 -15.69 9.04 3.00
CA ARG A 119 -16.43 8.94 1.73
C ARG A 119 -17.22 7.64 1.57
N THR A 120 -16.65 6.53 1.99
CA THR A 120 -17.18 5.18 1.78
C THR A 120 -17.92 4.68 3.02
N ASP A 121 -17.39 4.97 4.21
CA ASP A 121 -17.95 4.45 5.47
C ASP A 121 -18.76 5.51 6.22
N ASN A 122 -18.99 6.69 5.61
CA ASN A 122 -19.77 7.81 6.16
C ASN A 122 -19.32 8.27 7.57
N TRP A 123 -18.03 8.17 7.88
CA TRP A 123 -17.51 8.73 9.12
C TRP A 123 -17.63 10.25 9.15
N SER A 124 -17.82 10.82 10.35
CA SER A 124 -17.70 12.27 10.51
C SER A 124 -16.23 12.70 10.29
N VAL A 125 -16.05 13.89 9.72
CA VAL A 125 -14.72 14.49 9.50
C VAL A 125 -13.93 14.59 10.81
N THR A 126 -14.59 14.94 11.92
CA THR A 126 -13.96 15.04 13.24
C THR A 126 -13.42 13.69 13.68
N ARG A 127 -14.25 12.63 13.62
CA ARG A 127 -13.82 11.27 13.97
C ARG A 127 -12.63 10.83 13.13
N ALA A 128 -12.71 10.97 11.80
CA ALA A 128 -11.63 10.54 10.92
C ALA A 128 -10.35 11.34 11.16
N ALA A 129 -10.43 12.66 11.35
CA ALA A 129 -9.25 13.46 11.65
C ALA A 129 -8.58 13.00 12.95
N ASP A 130 -9.35 12.82 14.03
CA ASP A 130 -8.82 12.41 15.33
C ASP A 130 -8.23 10.99 15.28
N THR A 131 -8.92 10.04 14.65
CA THR A 131 -8.47 8.63 14.55
C THR A 131 -7.17 8.47 13.75
N PHE A 132 -6.91 9.35 12.79
CA PHE A 132 -5.71 9.29 11.94
C PHE A 132 -4.63 10.33 12.34
N GLY A 133 -4.83 11.07 13.45
CA GLY A 133 -3.85 12.01 13.98
C GLY A 133 -3.75 13.35 13.25
N PHE A 134 -4.80 13.77 12.55
CA PHE A 134 -4.88 15.05 11.84
C PHE A 134 -5.84 16.02 12.50
N SER A 135 -5.70 17.31 12.18
CA SER A 135 -6.72 18.30 12.51
C SER A 135 -7.81 18.36 11.42
N ARG A 136 -9.00 18.86 11.77
CA ARG A 136 -10.08 19.11 10.79
C ARG A 136 -9.63 20.05 9.65
N ILE A 137 -8.80 21.05 9.96
CA ILE A 137 -8.26 21.97 8.95
C ILE A 137 -7.37 21.21 7.96
N SER A 138 -6.49 20.35 8.48
CA SER A 138 -5.64 19.50 7.64
C SER A 138 -6.46 18.55 6.79
N TYR A 139 -7.53 17.95 7.34
CA TYR A 139 -8.45 17.10 6.56
C TYR A 139 -8.97 17.82 5.32
N TYR A 140 -9.53 19.03 5.47
CA TYR A 140 -10.07 19.77 4.31
C TYR A 140 -9.00 20.20 3.32
N ALA A 141 -7.78 20.46 3.76
CA ALA A 141 -6.66 20.74 2.85
C ALA A 141 -6.27 19.48 2.06
N ILE A 142 -6.19 18.33 2.73
CA ILE A 142 -5.88 17.03 2.12
C ILE A 142 -6.98 16.60 1.15
N GLN A 143 -8.24 16.71 1.54
CA GLN A 143 -9.40 16.41 0.71
C GLN A 143 -9.39 17.23 -0.59
N ARG A 144 -9.19 18.56 -0.47
CA ARG A 144 -9.10 19.44 -1.65
C ARG A 144 -7.95 19.06 -2.58
N ALA A 145 -6.78 18.72 -2.03
CA ALA A 145 -5.65 18.29 -2.84
C ALA A 145 -5.93 16.96 -3.54
N PHE A 146 -6.56 16.00 -2.86
CA PHE A 146 -6.98 14.73 -3.45
C PHE A 146 -8.04 14.91 -4.53
N ASP A 147 -9.00 15.81 -4.36
CA ASP A 147 -10.04 16.06 -5.37
C ASP A 147 -9.50 16.74 -6.62
N ALA A 148 -8.49 17.60 -6.46
CA ALA A 148 -7.86 18.28 -7.58
C ALA A 148 -6.90 17.38 -8.36
N GLU A 149 -6.16 16.50 -7.67
CA GLU A 149 -4.97 15.85 -8.25
C GLU A 149 -4.91 14.33 -8.03
N GLY A 150 -5.88 13.75 -7.32
CA GLY A 150 -5.89 12.34 -6.93
C GLY A 150 -4.80 12.00 -5.91
N LEU A 151 -4.26 10.78 -6.01
CA LEU A 151 -3.17 10.31 -5.14
C LEU A 151 -1.92 11.22 -5.16
N PRO A 152 -1.46 11.77 -6.31
CA PRO A 152 -0.40 12.77 -6.33
C PRO A 152 -0.63 13.97 -5.40
N GLY A 153 -1.89 14.39 -5.21
CA GLY A 153 -2.24 15.48 -4.29
C GLY A 153 -1.96 15.17 -2.81
N LEU A 154 -1.80 13.90 -2.45
CA LEU A 154 -1.47 13.47 -1.08
C LEU A 154 0.03 13.57 -0.77
N LEU A 155 0.88 13.71 -1.80
CA LEU A 155 2.32 13.79 -1.63
C LEU A 155 2.73 15.10 -0.92
N PRO A 156 3.79 15.06 -0.08
CA PRO A 156 4.36 16.25 0.48
C PRO A 156 4.90 17.16 -0.63
N ARG A 157 4.32 18.35 -0.76
CA ARG A 157 4.83 19.38 -1.68
C ARG A 157 6.00 20.10 -1.02
N LYS A 158 7.07 20.31 -1.78
CA LYS A 158 8.14 21.24 -1.38
C LYS A 158 7.47 22.60 -1.17
N ARG A 159 7.44 23.06 0.09
CA ARG A 159 6.98 24.40 0.40
C ARG A 159 7.92 25.36 -0.33
N GLY A 160 7.42 26.04 -1.34
CA GLY A 160 8.15 27.13 -1.98
C GLY A 160 8.57 28.17 -0.93
N PRO A 161 9.57 29.01 -1.24
CA PRO A 161 9.97 30.08 -0.33
C PRO A 161 8.73 30.90 0.06
N LYS A 162 8.42 30.91 1.36
CA LYS A 162 7.10 31.38 1.85
C LYS A 162 6.90 32.88 1.73
N GLN A 163 7.96 33.67 1.56
CA GLN A 163 7.92 35.12 1.39
C GLN A 163 9.21 35.57 0.68
N PRO A 164 9.21 36.77 0.07
CA PRO A 164 10.45 37.44 -0.27
C PRO A 164 11.32 37.52 0.98
N THR A 165 12.46 36.84 0.97
CA THR A 165 13.50 37.14 1.96
C THR A 165 13.83 38.62 1.75
N LYS A 166 14.06 39.41 2.81
CA LYS A 166 14.43 40.85 2.69
C LYS A 166 15.60 41.13 1.72
N LEU A 167 16.32 40.07 1.33
CA LEU A 167 17.16 39.95 0.15
C LEU A 167 16.33 39.62 -1.09
N SER A 168 15.66 40.61 -1.67
CA SER A 168 15.17 40.49 -3.04
C SER A 168 16.34 40.47 -4.02
N ASP A 169 16.11 40.02 -5.25
CA ASP A 169 17.14 40.02 -6.30
C ASP A 169 17.71 41.43 -6.54
N THR A 170 16.87 42.46 -6.39
CA THR A 170 17.27 43.88 -6.44
C THR A 170 18.27 44.25 -5.33
N VAL A 171 18.04 43.77 -4.11
CA VAL A 171 18.96 44.01 -2.97
C VAL A 171 20.29 43.28 -3.18
N ILE A 172 20.25 42.07 -3.75
CA ILE A 172 21.46 41.30 -4.06
C ILE A 172 22.28 41.97 -5.17
N ALA A 173 21.62 42.42 -6.24
CA ALA A 173 22.27 43.13 -7.34
C ALA A 173 22.93 44.43 -6.87
N PHE A 174 22.25 45.19 -6.00
CA PHE A 174 22.82 46.40 -5.39
C PHE A 174 24.05 46.10 -4.53
N ILE A 175 24.01 45.04 -3.71
CA ILE A 175 25.18 44.63 -2.91
C ILE A 175 26.34 44.20 -3.81
N ASP A 176 26.07 43.52 -4.93
CA ASP A 176 27.09 43.14 -5.91
C ASP A 176 27.71 44.37 -6.62
N GLU A 177 26.90 45.36 -7.01
CA GLU A 177 27.40 46.61 -7.62
C GLU A 177 28.31 47.40 -6.67
N GLN A 178 27.93 47.51 -5.40
CA GLN A 178 28.76 48.19 -4.40
C GLN A 178 30.10 47.46 -4.17
N ARG A 179 30.14 46.14 -4.36
CA ARG A 179 31.37 45.34 -4.19
C ARG A 179 32.39 45.57 -5.31
N GLU A 180 31.96 45.93 -6.51
CA GLU A 180 32.84 46.15 -7.68
C GLU A 180 33.58 47.50 -7.63
N GLN A 181 33.23 48.37 -6.69
CA GLN A 181 33.94 49.62 -6.44
C GLN A 181 35.34 49.37 -5.89
N THR A 182 36.30 50.21 -6.31
CA THR A 182 37.68 50.18 -5.82
C THR A 182 38.01 51.51 -5.13
N PRO A 183 38.24 51.53 -3.81
CA PRO A 183 38.26 50.40 -2.87
C PRO A 183 36.84 49.89 -2.50
N PRO A 184 36.67 48.60 -2.17
CA PRO A 184 35.36 48.06 -1.84
C PRO A 184 34.85 48.61 -0.49
N PRO A 185 33.58 49.06 -0.43
CA PRO A 185 33.00 49.60 0.79
C PRO A 185 32.82 48.54 1.88
N SER A 186 32.88 48.97 3.14
CA SER A 186 32.62 48.08 4.28
C SER A 186 31.16 47.61 4.31
N ALA A 187 30.90 46.45 4.93
CA ALA A 187 29.53 45.94 5.06
C ALA A 187 28.58 46.89 5.83
N ALA A 188 29.12 47.74 6.72
CA ALA A 188 28.35 48.76 7.41
C ALA A 188 27.97 49.92 6.47
N HIS A 189 28.84 50.27 5.52
CA HIS A 189 28.57 51.28 4.51
C HIS A 189 27.50 50.79 3.52
N VAL A 190 27.63 49.54 3.02
CA VAL A 190 26.61 48.93 2.15
C VAL A 190 25.26 48.82 2.85
N GLN A 191 25.25 48.53 4.16
CA GLN A 191 24.02 48.53 4.97
C GLN A 191 23.36 49.91 5.02
N ALA A 192 24.13 50.98 5.20
CA ALA A 192 23.62 52.35 5.20
C ALA A 192 23.04 52.73 3.83
N LEU A 193 23.76 52.39 2.75
CA LEU A 193 23.31 52.62 1.37
C LEU A 193 22.02 51.86 1.03
N LEU A 194 21.83 50.63 1.53
CA LEU A 194 20.58 49.89 1.37
C LEU A 194 19.39 50.55 2.06
N ALA A 195 19.63 51.17 3.23
CA ALA A 195 18.61 51.91 3.95
C ALA A 195 18.28 53.25 3.24
N GLU A 196 19.29 53.93 2.70
CA GLU A 196 19.17 55.22 2.02
C GLU A 196 18.54 55.10 0.63
N HIS A 197 19.06 54.20 -0.22
CA HIS A 197 18.65 54.09 -1.63
C HIS A 197 17.46 53.18 -1.87
N LEU A 198 17.29 52.12 -1.06
CA LEU A 198 16.22 51.12 -1.26
C LEU A 198 15.21 51.09 -0.11
N GLY A 199 15.41 51.86 0.96
CA GLY A 199 14.54 51.82 2.15
C GLY A 199 14.55 50.47 2.86
N VAL A 200 15.53 49.60 2.60
CA VAL A 200 15.58 48.23 3.15
C VAL A 200 16.59 48.15 4.29
N THR A 201 16.10 47.90 5.50
CA THR A 201 16.97 47.62 6.66
C THR A 201 17.36 46.13 6.68
N VAL A 202 18.60 45.84 6.26
CA VAL A 202 19.22 44.52 6.34
C VAL A 202 20.24 44.51 7.49
N HIS A 203 20.36 43.40 8.22
CA HIS A 203 21.36 43.28 9.29
C HIS A 203 22.78 43.14 8.71
N LYS A 204 23.79 43.78 9.32
CA LYS A 204 25.21 43.71 8.90
C LYS A 204 25.69 42.28 8.61
N ARG A 205 25.43 41.33 9.51
CA ARG A 205 25.73 39.89 9.34
C ARG A 205 25.14 39.27 8.06
N THR A 206 23.98 39.75 7.61
CA THR A 206 23.35 39.27 6.37
C THR A 206 24.07 39.82 5.14
N VAL A 207 24.48 41.10 5.17
CA VAL A 207 25.30 41.73 4.12
C VAL A 207 26.67 41.05 4.02
N GLU A 208 27.35 40.84 5.16
CA GLU A 208 28.62 40.11 5.23
C GLU A 208 28.51 38.70 4.66
N ARG A 209 27.43 37.98 5.02
CA ARG A 209 27.18 36.64 4.48
C ARG A 209 27.03 36.66 2.96
N VAL A 210 26.28 37.62 2.40
CA VAL A 210 26.12 37.76 0.95
C VAL A 210 27.45 38.07 0.26
N LEU A 211 28.24 38.99 0.82
CA LEU A 211 29.58 39.31 0.31
C LEU A 211 30.51 38.07 0.32
N GLN A 212 30.36 37.18 1.30
CA GLN A 212 31.16 35.93 1.44
C GLN A 212 30.63 34.74 0.60
N SER A 213 29.35 34.72 0.22
CA SER A 213 28.66 33.49 -0.26
C SER A 213 28.96 33.08 -1.71
N LYS A 214 29.53 33.94 -2.57
CA LYS A 214 29.87 33.54 -3.97
C LYS A 214 30.99 32.49 -4.09
N LYS A 215 31.67 32.08 -3.01
CA LYS A 215 32.72 31.05 -3.07
C LYS A 215 32.21 29.61 -3.22
N LYS A 216 30.90 29.36 -3.13
CA LYS A 216 30.29 28.03 -3.40
C LYS A 216 28.91 28.19 -4.07
N ARG A 217 28.89 28.30 -5.40
CA ARG A 217 27.74 27.85 -6.20
C ARG A 217 28.20 26.66 -7.04
N PRO A 218 27.74 25.42 -6.76
CA PRO A 218 27.77 24.37 -7.78
C PRO A 218 26.72 24.76 -8.83
N GLY A 219 27.16 25.06 -10.06
CA GLY A 219 26.28 25.39 -11.19
C GLY A 219 25.30 24.25 -11.46
N SER A 220 23.99 24.51 -11.66
CA SER A 220 23.39 25.06 -12.88
C SER A 220 23.96 24.36 -14.11
N GLY A 221 23.29 23.28 -14.52
CA GLY A 221 23.66 22.47 -15.68
C GLY A 221 23.64 23.29 -16.96
N ASP A 222 24.72 23.15 -17.73
CA ASP A 222 24.77 23.47 -19.15
C ASP A 222 23.77 22.59 -19.89
N ASP A 223 22.83 23.24 -20.58
CA ASP A 223 21.98 22.64 -21.60
C ASP A 223 22.32 23.36 -22.92
N SER A 224 23.44 22.98 -23.52
CA SER A 224 23.81 23.42 -24.87
C SER A 224 24.86 22.49 -25.49
N SER A 225 24.43 21.40 -26.13
CA SER A 225 25.16 20.76 -27.24
C SER A 225 24.34 19.63 -27.85
N SER A 226 23.75 19.86 -29.04
CA SER A 226 23.70 18.90 -30.16
C SER A 226 22.82 19.47 -31.28
N ALA A 227 23.39 20.38 -32.06
CA ALA A 227 22.94 20.71 -33.41
C ALA A 227 24.18 20.92 -34.30
N ARG A 228 24.29 20.09 -35.35
CA ARG A 228 25.31 20.07 -36.43
C ARG A 228 26.74 19.74 -35.97
N THR A 229 27.43 18.77 -36.60
CA THR A 229 27.62 18.57 -38.05
C THR A 229 27.85 17.10 -38.35
#